data_AF-A0A6N8GRI4-F1
#
_entry.id   AF-A0A6N8GRI4-F1
#
_cell.length_a   1.000
_cell.length_b   1.000
_cell.length_c   1.000
_cell.angle_alpha   90.00
_cell.angle_beta   90.00
_cell.angle_gamma   90.00
#
_symmetry.space_group_name_H-M   'P 1'
#
loop_
_entity.id
_entity.type
_entity.pdbx_description
1 polymer ?
#
loop_
_entity_poly.entity_id
_entity_poly.type
_entity_poly.pdbx_seq_one_letter_code
_entity_poly.pdbx_strand_id
1 'polypeptide(L)'
;MSPTRPALRLAAGCLLLGGAVTGCTSETELTQADQSDIPTEELIGQTMTMTNEVQEVLAHGVITIGAEDTVVVADELPEGLMRGDDVEVTGTVDKRDVFTIEDLEALQQVTSQQEAQYFVNRREELILTDATVTRTG
;
A
#
# COMPACT_ATOMS: atom_id res chain seq x y z
N MET A 1 -46.84 11.89 51.58
CA MET A 1 -45.45 12.02 51.11
C MET A 1 -45.43 11.72 49.61
N SER A 2 -44.67 12.54 48.89
CA SER A 2 -44.60 12.69 47.44
C SER A 2 -44.24 11.42 46.64
N PRO A 3 -44.45 11.45 45.30
CA PRO A 3 -44.78 10.32 44.44
C PRO A 3 -43.57 9.82 43.64
N THR A 4 -43.68 8.69 42.93
CA THR A 4 -42.91 8.51 41.69
C THR A 4 -43.61 7.54 40.73
N ARG A 5 -44.00 8.07 39.57
CA ARG A 5 -44.44 7.35 38.36
C ARG A 5 -43.18 6.95 37.53
N PRO A 6 -43.31 6.61 36.24
CA PRO A 6 -43.26 5.26 35.66
C PRO A 6 -41.92 4.98 34.94
N ALA A 7 -41.52 3.71 34.79
CA ALA A 7 -40.39 3.37 33.90
C ALA A 7 -40.90 2.90 32.54
N LEU A 8 -40.92 3.86 31.63
CA LEU A 8 -41.14 3.77 30.19
C LEU A 8 -40.17 2.74 29.58
N ARG A 9 -40.68 1.71 28.89
CA ARG A 9 -39.86 0.82 28.04
C ARG A 9 -39.45 1.58 26.77
N LEU A 10 -38.29 2.21 26.80
CA LEU A 10 -37.60 2.70 25.61
C LEU A 10 -36.96 1.51 24.90
N ALA A 11 -37.60 1.05 23.82
CA ALA A 11 -36.97 0.23 22.82
C ALA A 11 -35.99 1.12 22.03
N ALA A 12 -34.74 1.15 22.45
CA ALA A 12 -33.64 1.69 21.65
C ALA A 12 -33.24 0.62 20.63
N GLY A 13 -33.95 0.58 19.50
CA GLY A 13 -33.47 -0.09 18.30
C GLY A 13 -32.27 0.69 17.76
N CYS A 14 -31.07 0.34 18.21
CA CYS A 14 -29.83 0.79 17.58
C CYS A 14 -29.73 0.14 16.19
N LEU A 15 -30.24 0.84 15.18
CA LEU A 15 -29.77 0.73 13.80
C LEU A 15 -28.32 1.21 13.78
N LEU A 16 -27.36 0.29 13.89
CA LEU A 16 -25.97 0.56 13.50
C LEU A 16 -25.89 0.49 11.98
N LEU A 17 -26.24 1.61 11.36
CA LEU A 17 -25.94 1.89 9.96
C LEU A 17 -24.47 2.29 9.84
N GLY A 18 -23.80 1.69 8.86
CA GLY A 18 -22.67 2.28 8.15
C GLY A 18 -21.38 2.38 8.95
N GLY A 19 -20.66 1.26 9.04
CA GLY A 19 -19.21 1.34 9.20
C GLY A 19 -18.65 2.04 7.97
N ALA A 20 -18.36 3.34 8.09
CA ALA A 20 -17.42 3.99 7.21
C ALA A 20 -16.07 3.30 7.45
N VAL A 21 -15.65 2.45 6.52
CA VAL A 21 -14.22 2.13 6.35
C VAL A 21 -13.56 3.42 5.91
N THR A 22 -13.15 4.21 6.89
CA THR A 22 -12.14 5.24 6.67
C THR A 22 -10.89 4.50 6.22
N GLY A 23 -10.57 4.63 4.93
CA GLY A 23 -9.37 4.11 4.29
C GLY A 23 -8.12 4.71 4.91
N CYS A 24 -7.69 4.15 6.04
CA CYS A 24 -6.31 4.23 6.45
C CYS A 24 -5.59 3.16 5.66
N THR A 25 -5.07 3.50 4.47
CA THR A 25 -4.02 2.71 3.85
C THR A 25 -2.95 2.45 4.92
N SER A 26 -2.60 1.19 5.14
CA SER A 26 -1.66 0.83 6.21
C SER A 26 -0.23 0.90 5.69
N GLU A 27 0.72 1.29 6.53
CA GLU A 27 2.15 1.21 6.19
C GLU A 27 2.56 -0.26 5.98
N THR A 28 3.50 -0.49 5.08
CA THR A 28 4.02 -1.84 4.82
C THR A 28 5.02 -2.25 5.91
N GLU A 29 5.22 -3.54 6.14
CA GLU A 29 6.25 -4.01 7.10
C GLU A 29 7.67 -3.57 6.69
N LEU A 30 7.93 -3.39 5.38
CA LEU A 30 9.23 -2.96 4.86
C LEU A 30 9.48 -1.49 5.17
N THR A 31 8.47 -0.65 4.98
CA THR A 31 8.47 0.74 5.41
C THR A 31 8.66 0.85 6.92
N GLN A 32 7.90 0.10 7.71
CA GLN A 32 8.00 0.15 9.16
C GLN A 32 9.41 -0.25 9.65
N ALA A 33 10.06 -1.20 8.97
CA ALA A 33 11.42 -1.60 9.29
C ALA A 33 12.44 -0.48 9.01
N ASP A 34 12.31 0.23 7.88
CA ASP A 34 13.19 1.36 7.53
C ASP A 34 13.06 2.53 8.51
N GLN A 35 11.84 2.80 9.00
CA GLN A 35 11.60 3.86 9.98
C GLN A 35 11.98 3.48 11.42
N SER A 36 12.04 2.18 11.76
CA SER A 36 12.19 1.71 13.15
C SER A 36 13.65 1.54 13.60
N ASP A 37 14.63 2.10 12.89
CA ASP A 37 16.08 1.89 13.13
C ASP A 37 16.48 0.39 13.14
N ILE A 38 15.64 -0.50 12.59
CA ILE A 38 16.03 -1.89 12.35
C ILE A 38 17.06 -1.84 11.22
N PRO A 39 18.22 -2.50 11.34
CA PRO A 39 19.20 -2.53 10.26
C PRO A 39 18.57 -3.21 9.03
N THR A 40 18.07 -2.39 8.09
CA THR A 40 17.38 -2.86 6.89
C THR A 40 18.31 -3.58 5.91
N GLU A 41 19.61 -3.40 6.10
CA GLU A 41 20.68 -4.18 5.46
C GLU A 41 20.55 -5.68 5.74
N GLU A 42 20.00 -6.07 6.90
CA GLU A 42 19.76 -7.47 7.24
C GLU A 42 18.56 -8.06 6.47
N LEU A 43 17.64 -7.21 6.01
CA LEU A 43 16.46 -7.63 5.23
C LEU A 43 16.80 -7.84 3.75
N ILE A 44 17.82 -7.16 3.23
CA ILE A 44 18.24 -7.31 1.83
C ILE A 44 18.54 -8.78 1.51
N GLY A 45 17.93 -9.29 0.45
CA GLY A 45 18.03 -10.68 0.01
C GLY A 45 17.05 -11.64 0.71
N GLN A 46 16.26 -11.17 1.69
CA GLN A 46 15.20 -11.99 2.29
C GLN A 46 13.94 -11.97 1.42
N THR A 47 13.27 -13.11 1.31
CA THR A 47 11.93 -13.19 0.72
C THR A 47 10.88 -12.86 1.77
N MET A 48 9.99 -11.92 1.46
CA MET A 48 8.90 -11.47 2.33
C MET A 48 7.57 -11.54 1.60
N THR A 49 6.50 -11.79 2.36
CA THR A 49 5.12 -11.74 1.88
C THR A 49 4.37 -10.64 2.63
N MET A 50 3.68 -9.78 1.90
CA MET A 50 3.02 -8.60 2.43
C MET A 50 1.62 -8.47 1.82
N THR A 51 0.63 -8.10 2.62
CA THR A 51 -0.73 -7.81 2.13
C THR A 51 -1.03 -6.34 2.32
N ASN A 52 -1.35 -5.61 1.24
CA ASN A 52 -1.66 -4.18 1.31
C ASN A 52 -2.45 -3.70 0.08
N GLU A 53 -2.93 -2.46 0.15
CA GLU A 53 -3.62 -1.77 -0.94
C GLU A 53 -2.60 -1.24 -1.97
N VAL A 54 -2.95 -1.35 -3.26
CA VAL A 54 -2.18 -0.74 -4.37
C VAL A 54 -2.40 0.78 -4.37
N GLN A 55 -1.31 1.54 -4.24
CA GLN A 55 -1.34 2.99 -4.36
C GLN A 55 -1.16 3.43 -5.81
N GLU A 56 -0.22 2.84 -6.54
CA GLU A 56 0.02 3.16 -7.95
C GLU A 56 0.29 1.92 -8.78
N VAL A 57 -0.20 1.93 -10.02
CA VAL A 57 0.22 0.99 -11.06
C VAL A 57 1.07 1.78 -12.05
N LEU A 58 2.37 1.51 -12.04
CA LEU A 58 3.37 2.22 -12.83
C LEU A 58 3.71 1.42 -14.10
N ALA A 59 4.67 1.94 -14.87
CA ALA A 59 5.15 1.27 -16.07
C ALA A 59 5.99 0.02 -15.71
N HIS A 60 6.20 -0.86 -16.70
CA HIS A 60 7.16 -1.97 -16.63
C HIS A 60 6.94 -2.99 -15.50
N GLY A 61 5.68 -3.25 -15.11
CA GLY A 61 5.39 -4.24 -14.07
C GLY A 61 5.69 -3.75 -12.65
N VAL A 62 5.84 -2.44 -12.47
CA VAL A 62 6.08 -1.83 -11.17
C VAL A 62 4.77 -1.33 -10.57
N ILE A 63 4.56 -1.59 -9.29
CA ILE A 63 3.47 -1.01 -8.49
C ILE A 63 4.02 -0.41 -7.20
N THR A 64 3.24 0.46 -6.57
CA THR A 64 3.47 0.85 -5.18
C THR A 64 2.32 0.37 -4.30
N ILE A 65 2.64 -0.06 -3.08
CA ILE A 65 1.66 -0.55 -2.10
C ILE A 65 1.84 0.14 -0.75
N GLY A 66 0.74 0.25 -0.01
CA GLY A 66 0.72 0.79 1.35
C GLY A 66 1.00 2.30 1.46
N ALA A 67 0.86 2.85 2.66
CA ALA A 67 0.80 4.31 2.87
C ALA A 67 2.07 5.10 2.51
N GLU A 68 3.21 4.42 2.36
CA GLU A 68 4.50 5.04 2.02
C GLU A 68 5.06 4.59 0.66
N ASP A 69 4.16 4.12 -0.22
CA ASP A 69 4.51 3.78 -1.59
C ASP A 69 5.69 2.81 -1.70
N THR A 70 5.64 1.70 -0.96
CA THR A 70 6.66 0.66 -1.07
C THR A 70 6.66 0.12 -2.50
N VAL A 71 7.81 0.18 -3.16
CA VAL A 71 7.94 -0.20 -4.57
C VAL A 71 8.04 -1.72 -4.69
N VAL A 72 7.25 -2.26 -5.61
CA VAL A 72 7.21 -3.68 -5.96
C VAL A 72 7.48 -3.81 -7.45
N VAL A 73 8.51 -4.56 -7.80
CA VAL A 73 8.89 -4.89 -9.17
C VAL A 73 8.53 -6.35 -9.42
N ALA A 74 7.55 -6.56 -10.28
CA ALA A 74 7.05 -7.87 -10.69
C ALA A 74 7.29 -8.09 -12.18
N ASP A 75 7.56 -9.34 -12.57
CA ASP A 75 7.63 -9.71 -13.99
C ASP A 75 6.28 -9.60 -14.68
N GLU A 76 5.20 -9.90 -13.95
CA GLU A 76 3.83 -9.87 -14.43
C GLU A 76 2.89 -9.37 -13.33
N LEU A 77 1.99 -8.46 -13.70
CA LEU A 77 0.92 -7.97 -12.83
C LEU A 77 -0.40 -8.64 -13.22
N PRO A 78 -1.28 -8.92 -12.24
CA PRO A 78 -2.62 -9.41 -12.52
C PRO A 78 -3.37 -8.51 -13.51
N GLU A 79 -4.08 -9.13 -14.45
CA GLU A 79 -4.90 -8.38 -15.41
C GLU A 79 -5.94 -7.51 -14.70
N GLY A 80 -6.05 -6.25 -15.13
CA GLY A 80 -7.03 -5.31 -14.58
C GLY A 80 -6.73 -4.85 -13.15
N LEU A 81 -5.49 -5.02 -12.66
CA LEU A 81 -5.05 -4.42 -11.40
C LEU A 81 -5.13 -2.89 -11.47
N MET A 82 -5.67 -2.25 -10.43
CA MET A 82 -5.84 -0.81 -10.34
C MET A 82 -5.47 -0.28 -8.95
N ARG A 83 -5.25 1.03 -8.84
CA ARG A 83 -5.16 1.73 -7.54
C ARG A 83 -6.39 1.42 -6.69
N GLY A 84 -6.18 1.11 -5.42
CA GLY A 84 -7.20 0.74 -4.45
C GLY A 84 -7.54 -0.76 -4.39
N ASP A 85 -6.94 -1.59 -5.26
CA ASP A 85 -7.07 -3.04 -5.13
C ASP A 85 -6.21 -3.56 -3.96
N ASP A 86 -6.76 -4.48 -3.16
CA ASP A 86 -5.99 -5.23 -2.17
C ASP A 86 -5.18 -6.35 -2.85
N VAL A 87 -3.90 -6.42 -2.53
CA VAL A 87 -2.97 -7.42 -3.06
C VAL A 87 -2.17 -8.10 -1.97
N GLU A 88 -1.83 -9.36 -2.20
CA GLU A 88 -0.75 -10.08 -1.53
C GLU A 88 0.46 -10.12 -2.47
N VAL A 89 1.59 -9.64 -1.98
CA VAL A 89 2.85 -9.55 -2.71
C VAL A 89 3.87 -10.42 -2.01
N THR A 90 4.49 -11.34 -2.74
CA THR A 90 5.65 -12.09 -2.26
C THR A 90 6.85 -11.75 -3.14
N GLY A 91 7.93 -11.22 -2.57
CA GLY A 91 9.11 -10.83 -3.32
C GLY A 91 10.37 -10.85 -2.47
N THR A 92 11.51 -10.62 -3.10
CA THR A 92 12.80 -10.50 -2.41
C THR A 92 13.08 -9.05 -2.11
N VAL A 93 13.43 -8.74 -0.87
CA VAL A 93 13.81 -7.38 -0.47
C VAL A 93 15.13 -7.03 -1.13
N ASP A 94 15.18 -5.85 -1.74
CA ASP A 94 16.42 -5.30 -2.28
C ASP A 94 16.49 -3.79 -2.03
N LYS A 95 17.67 -3.20 -2.20
CA LYS A 95 17.89 -1.76 -2.09
C LYS A 95 18.51 -1.22 -3.37
N ARG A 96 17.71 -0.51 -4.17
CA ARG A 96 18.17 0.10 -5.41
C ARG A 96 17.25 1.24 -5.85
N ASP A 97 17.75 2.03 -6.77
CA ASP A 97 16.92 2.93 -7.56
C ASP A 97 16.21 2.14 -8.67
N VAL A 98 14.94 2.45 -8.93
CA VAL A 98 14.09 1.74 -9.89
C VAL A 98 13.86 2.57 -11.15
N PHE A 99 13.81 3.90 -11.05
CA PHE A 99 13.45 4.77 -12.16
C PHE A 99 14.48 5.85 -12.37
N THR A 100 14.83 6.06 -13.63
CA THR A 100 15.78 7.10 -14.05
C THR A 100 15.06 8.21 -14.80
N ILE A 101 15.79 9.28 -15.13
CA ILE A 101 15.25 10.38 -15.94
C ILE A 101 14.73 9.94 -17.31
N GLU A 102 15.24 8.82 -17.83
CA GLU A 102 14.80 8.25 -19.11
C GLU A 102 13.38 7.64 -19.01
N ASP A 103 12.97 7.23 -17.81
CA ASP A 103 11.66 6.64 -17.53
C ASP A 103 10.57 7.69 -17.29
N LEU A 104 10.94 8.98 -17.18
CA LEU A 104 10.02 10.07 -16.85
C LEU A 104 8.85 10.17 -17.82
N GLU A 105 9.10 10.00 -19.12
CA GLU A 105 8.05 10.06 -20.15
C GLU A 105 7.08 8.89 -20.03
N ALA A 106 7.57 7.68 -19.74
CA ALA A 106 6.73 6.50 -19.55
C ALA A 106 5.88 6.64 -18.29
N LEU A 107 6.45 7.14 -17.19
CA LEU A 107 5.73 7.39 -15.95
C LEU A 107 4.61 8.43 -16.13
N GLN A 108 4.86 9.52 -16.86
CA GLN A 108 3.83 10.56 -17.12
C GLN A 108 2.63 10.05 -17.94
N GLN A 109 2.72 8.89 -18.58
CA GLN A 109 1.58 8.28 -19.28
C GLN A 109 0.61 7.58 -18.33
N VAL A 110 1.08 7.17 -17.15
CA VAL A 110 0.32 6.37 -16.18
C VAL A 110 0.09 7.09 -14.86
N THR A 111 0.86 8.14 -14.55
CA THR A 111 0.74 8.93 -13.32
C THR A 111 0.85 10.44 -13.60
N SER A 112 0.66 11.28 -12.58
CA SER A 112 0.79 12.73 -12.74
C SER A 112 2.25 13.16 -12.96
N GLN A 113 2.45 14.35 -13.53
CA GLN A 113 3.81 14.91 -13.71
C GLN A 113 4.55 15.08 -12.37
N GLN A 114 3.83 15.36 -11.28
CA GLN A 114 4.42 15.51 -9.95
C GLN A 114 4.88 14.16 -9.40
N GLU A 115 4.05 13.13 -9.53
CA GLU A 115 4.38 11.76 -9.08
C GLU A 115 5.49 11.14 -9.93
N ALA A 116 5.44 11.31 -11.26
CA ALA A 116 6.51 10.84 -12.14
C ALA A 116 7.88 11.45 -11.76
N GLN A 117 7.91 12.74 -11.43
CA GLN A 117 9.13 13.38 -10.92
C GLN A 117 9.52 12.88 -9.52
N TYR A 118 8.55 12.56 -8.66
CA TYR A 118 8.83 11.97 -7.36
C TYR A 118 9.55 10.63 -7.52
N PHE A 119 9.05 9.72 -8.37
CA PHE A 119 9.65 8.41 -8.59
C PHE A 119 11.04 8.47 -9.22
N VAL A 120 11.27 9.37 -10.19
CA VAL A 120 12.58 9.54 -10.83
C VAL A 120 13.63 10.19 -9.90
N ASN A 121 13.19 11.02 -8.96
CA ASN A 121 14.08 11.64 -7.98
C ASN A 121 14.17 10.83 -6.68
N ARG A 122 13.48 9.69 -6.61
CA ARG A 122 13.55 8.78 -5.48
C ARG A 122 14.97 8.23 -5.42
N ARG A 123 15.57 8.23 -4.24
CA ARG A 123 16.91 7.66 -4.06
C ARG A 123 16.79 6.15 -3.89
N GLU A 124 17.93 5.48 -3.72
CA GLU A 124 17.95 4.06 -3.35
C GLU A 124 17.14 3.82 -2.07
N GLU A 125 16.09 3.03 -2.19
CA GLU A 125 15.18 2.64 -1.11
C GLU A 125 14.91 1.14 -1.15
N LEU A 126 14.29 0.63 -0.10
CA LEU A 126 13.93 -0.78 -0.04
C LEU A 126 12.72 -1.06 -0.92
N ILE A 127 12.85 -2.09 -1.73
CA ILE A 127 11.84 -2.53 -2.68
C ILE A 127 11.65 -4.03 -2.56
N LEU A 128 10.56 -4.54 -3.14
CA LEU A 128 10.44 -5.97 -3.45
C LEU A 128 10.74 -6.21 -4.93
N THR A 129 11.71 -7.06 -5.23
CA THR A 129 12.03 -7.52 -6.59
C THR A 129 11.63 -8.98 -6.78
N ASP A 130 11.55 -9.40 -8.06
CA ASP A 130 11.11 -10.75 -8.45
C ASP A 130 9.76 -11.10 -7.81
N ALA A 131 8.90 -10.08 -7.68
CA ALA A 131 7.71 -10.17 -6.89
C ALA A 131 6.59 -10.88 -7.66
N THR A 132 5.88 -11.76 -6.97
CA THR A 132 4.59 -12.29 -7.41
C THR A 132 3.48 -11.49 -6.73
N VAL A 133 2.58 -10.92 -7.54
CA VAL A 133 1.44 -10.11 -7.06
C VAL A 133 0.17 -10.90 -7.29
N THR A 134 -0.63 -11.08 -6.23
CA THR A 134 -1.93 -11.75 -6.28
C THR A 134 -3.01 -10.84 -5.73
N ARG A 135 -4.09 -10.63 -6.49
CA ARG A 135 -5.28 -9.91 -5.99
C ARG A 135 -5.97 -10.72 -4.89
N THR A 136 -6.34 -10.05 -3.81
CA THR A 136 -7.08 -10.68 -2.69
C THR A 136 -8.53 -10.20 -2.59
N GLY A 137 -8.93 -9.23 -3.45
CA GLY A 137 -10.28 -8.65 -3.55
C GLY A 137 -10.76 -8.41 -4.98
#